data_AF-A0A6J5B616-F1
#
_entry.id   AF-A0A6J5B616-F1
#
_cell.length_a   1.000
_cell.length_b   1.000
_cell.length_c   1.000
_cell.angle_alpha   90.00
_cell.angle_beta   90.00
_cell.angle_gamma   90.00
#
_symmetry.space_group_name_H-M   'P 1'
#
loop_
_entity.id
_entity.type
_entity.pdbx_description
1 polymer ?
#
loop_
_entity_poly.entity_id
_entity_poly.type
_entity_poly.pdbx_seq_one_letter_code
_entity_poly.pdbx_strand_id
1 'polypeptide(L)'
;MNRLLISAVLAAVAASPVLAGERWVVYAGGDKPNRIFVTVDESYLDAVPRAEKTYKLETLTVLENAKSPDWVSSNMIIDCGRQTLEEKLIQLSPRGGKLATAPDQPARPPKNVVGQALIDFACDMGPKSGAQRVAARKADNRSRGWMYLGPLNTGEIGDLAWNTMWTDGTRPASKPRSDAELEREMKDLEARRKKALADAGAQADKSVEQDKQASRQIATVQDPQARADARRKREMSAVRRTMDAWIGQPEAELLRVWGPPTGTTEKSGNRMLQYYRTEARSTSASGSGSCPPGQTLQLTHGPNAPPRCAPSAGTQSYQYTYECTLSFELQGGMIIDYFTKDRRTPNDPYTHCSHIFGRFD
;
A
#
# COMPACT_ATOMS: atom_id res chain seq x y z
N MET A 1 11.99 -0.69 83.38
CA MET A 1 10.91 -1.16 82.49
C MET A 1 11.02 -0.41 81.16
N ASN A 2 11.68 -1.04 80.18
CA ASN A 2 11.82 -0.50 78.82
C ASN A 2 10.58 -0.86 78.00
N ARG A 3 9.91 0.13 77.41
CA ARG A 3 9.00 -0.08 76.28
C ARG A 3 9.60 0.62 75.06
N LEU A 4 10.22 -0.19 74.22
CA LEU A 4 10.69 0.16 72.89
C LEU A 4 9.49 0.37 71.97
N LEU A 5 9.48 1.54 71.31
CA LEU A 5 8.67 1.84 70.13
C LEU A 5 9.04 0.89 68.99
N ILE A 6 8.07 0.09 68.52
CA ILE A 6 8.18 -0.62 67.25
C ILE A 6 7.45 0.23 66.21
N SER A 7 8.22 0.99 65.45
CA SER A 7 7.77 1.61 64.20
C SER A 7 7.48 0.49 63.20
N ALA A 8 6.20 0.29 62.87
CA ALA A 8 5.81 -0.55 61.75
C ALA A 8 6.21 0.17 60.45
N VAL A 9 7.34 -0.24 59.88
CA VAL A 9 7.66 0.05 58.47
C VAL A 9 6.65 -0.75 57.66
N LEU A 10 5.63 -0.09 57.12
CA LEU A 10 4.91 -0.58 55.96
C LEU A 10 5.95 -0.74 54.84
N ALA A 11 6.45 -1.97 54.67
CA ALA A 11 7.10 -2.35 53.44
C ALA A 11 6.00 -2.33 52.36
N ALA A 12 5.88 -1.18 51.69
CA ALA A 12 5.20 -1.11 50.40
C ALA A 12 5.93 -2.13 49.50
N VAL A 13 5.28 -3.28 49.29
CA VAL A 13 5.63 -4.19 48.21
C VAL A 13 5.40 -3.38 46.95
N ALA A 14 6.47 -2.77 46.44
CA ALA A 14 6.52 -2.26 45.09
C ALA A 14 6.42 -3.49 44.17
N ALA A 15 5.19 -3.94 43.92
CA ALA A 15 4.89 -4.78 42.79
C ALA A 15 5.35 -3.99 41.56
N SER A 16 6.50 -4.34 41.00
CA SER A 16 6.89 -3.93 39.67
C SER A 16 5.67 -4.15 38.78
N PRO A 17 5.13 -3.14 38.08
CA PRO A 17 4.01 -3.34 37.18
C PRO A 17 4.54 -4.18 36.02
N VAL A 18 4.47 -5.50 36.15
CA VAL A 18 4.38 -6.41 35.02
C VAL A 18 3.09 -6.00 34.33
N LEU A 19 3.18 -5.14 33.31
CA LEU A 19 2.03 -4.47 32.73
C LEU A 19 1.02 -5.52 32.28
N ALA A 20 -0.09 -5.62 33.01
CA ALA A 20 -1.21 -6.45 32.65
C ALA A 20 -1.73 -6.02 31.27
N GLY A 21 -1.85 -6.97 30.34
CA GLY A 21 -2.28 -6.70 28.97
C GLY A 21 -3.79 -6.78 28.84
N GLU A 22 -4.38 -6.09 27.87
CA GLU A 22 -5.83 -6.11 27.63
C GLU A 22 -6.21 -7.45 26.95
N ARG A 23 -6.59 -8.45 27.75
CA ARG A 23 -6.74 -9.84 27.28
C ARG A 23 -8.12 -10.15 26.73
N TRP A 24 -8.12 -10.88 25.62
CA TRP A 24 -9.32 -11.45 25.01
C TRP A 24 -9.18 -12.96 24.87
N VAL A 25 -10.20 -13.72 25.24
CA VAL A 25 -10.36 -15.10 24.75
C VAL A 25 -10.81 -15.03 23.30
N VAL A 26 -10.13 -15.78 22.44
CA VAL A 26 -10.53 -15.96 21.04
C VAL A 26 -10.89 -17.40 20.71
N TYR A 27 -10.45 -18.35 21.55
CA TYR A 27 -10.80 -19.75 21.40
C TYR A 27 -10.70 -20.48 22.75
N ALA A 28 -11.70 -21.30 23.05
CA ALA A 28 -11.66 -22.29 24.12
C ALA A 28 -12.37 -23.55 23.64
N GLY A 29 -11.69 -24.69 23.63
CA GLY A 29 -12.27 -25.92 23.09
C GLY A 29 -11.31 -27.09 23.02
N GLY A 30 -11.77 -28.17 22.38
CA GLY A 30 -11.10 -29.47 22.34
C GLY A 30 -11.76 -30.47 23.29
N ASP A 31 -11.35 -31.74 23.17
CA ASP A 31 -11.78 -32.82 24.05
C ASP A 31 -10.71 -33.11 25.09
N LYS A 32 -11.11 -33.47 26.31
CA LYS A 32 -10.20 -33.91 27.36
C LYS A 32 -9.36 -35.12 26.89
N PRO A 33 -8.03 -35.14 27.10
CA PRO A 33 -7.21 -34.21 27.88
C PRO A 33 -6.50 -33.12 27.02
N ASN A 34 -7.00 -32.84 25.82
CA ASN A 34 -6.38 -31.97 24.82
C ASN A 34 -7.11 -30.63 24.67
N ARG A 35 -7.82 -30.18 25.70
CA ARG A 35 -8.44 -28.85 25.68
C ARG A 35 -7.37 -27.77 25.64
N ILE A 36 -7.68 -26.69 24.95
CA ILE A 36 -6.83 -25.51 24.86
C ILE A 36 -7.65 -24.24 25.10
N PHE A 37 -6.98 -23.24 25.64
CA PHE A 37 -7.53 -21.93 25.92
C PHE A 37 -6.59 -20.87 25.35
N VAL A 38 -7.05 -20.13 24.36
CA VAL A 38 -6.25 -19.20 23.57
C VAL A 38 -6.72 -17.79 23.82
N THR A 39 -5.78 -16.96 24.26
CA THR A 39 -5.98 -15.54 24.48
C THR A 39 -5.11 -14.69 23.57
N VAL A 40 -5.59 -13.49 23.25
CA VAL A 40 -4.86 -12.43 22.55
C VAL A 40 -4.64 -11.27 23.51
N ASP A 41 -3.46 -10.66 23.46
CA ASP A 41 -3.18 -9.38 24.10
C ASP A 41 -3.44 -8.22 23.11
N GLU A 42 -4.56 -7.52 23.30
CA GLU A 42 -4.94 -6.40 22.45
C GLU A 42 -3.98 -5.21 22.57
N SER A 43 -3.24 -5.10 23.68
CA SER A 43 -2.22 -4.06 23.86
C SER A 43 -1.08 -4.15 22.85
N TYR A 44 -0.92 -5.31 22.20
CA TYR A 44 0.06 -5.54 21.14
C TYR A 44 -0.57 -5.64 19.76
N LEU A 45 -1.87 -5.34 19.63
CA LEU A 45 -2.58 -5.32 18.37
C LEU A 45 -2.29 -4.02 17.60
N ASP A 46 -1.29 -4.06 16.74
CA ASP A 46 -0.86 -2.91 15.96
C ASP A 46 -0.82 -3.23 14.47
N ALA A 47 -1.02 -2.21 13.63
CA ALA A 47 -0.71 -2.31 12.22
C ALA A 47 0.80 -2.51 12.01
N VAL A 48 1.16 -3.39 11.08
CA VAL A 48 2.54 -3.55 10.64
C VAL A 48 2.87 -2.39 9.68
N PRO A 49 3.93 -1.59 9.94
CA PRO A 49 4.28 -0.49 9.07
C PRO A 49 4.48 -0.93 7.62
N ARG A 50 3.86 -0.21 6.68
CA ARG A 50 3.96 -0.43 5.22
C ARG A 50 3.43 -1.77 4.70
N ALA A 51 2.79 -2.58 5.54
CA ALA A 51 2.05 -3.76 5.12
C ALA A 51 0.54 -3.48 5.28
N GLU A 52 -0.15 -3.26 4.16
CA GLU A 52 -1.58 -2.98 4.19
C GLU A 52 -2.35 -4.13 4.85
N LYS A 53 -3.33 -3.77 5.70
CA LYS A 53 -4.21 -4.72 6.39
C LYS A 53 -3.47 -5.86 7.09
N THR A 54 -2.25 -5.61 7.53
CA THR A 54 -1.45 -6.56 8.28
C THR A 54 -1.31 -6.10 9.71
N TYR A 55 -1.60 -6.99 10.65
CA TYR A 55 -1.62 -6.67 12.08
C TYR A 55 -0.75 -7.66 12.85
N LYS A 56 0.03 -7.14 13.80
CA LYS A 56 0.74 -7.97 14.78
C LYS A 56 -0.09 -8.05 16.05
N LEU A 57 -0.02 -9.17 16.77
CA LEU A 57 -0.60 -9.34 18.10
C LEU A 57 0.20 -10.40 18.88
N GLU A 58 0.01 -10.47 20.19
CA GLU A 58 0.58 -11.55 21.01
C GLU A 58 -0.51 -12.54 21.41
N THR A 59 -0.20 -13.83 21.36
CA THR A 59 -1.09 -14.88 21.86
C THR A 59 -0.50 -15.58 23.06
N LEU A 60 -1.38 -16.06 23.94
CA LEU A 60 -1.04 -17.03 24.97
C LEU A 60 -2.04 -18.19 24.89
N THR A 61 -1.52 -19.39 24.67
CA THR A 61 -2.28 -20.64 24.65
C THR A 61 -1.96 -21.44 25.89
N VAL A 62 -2.95 -21.65 26.76
CA VAL A 62 -2.87 -22.59 27.89
C VAL A 62 -3.33 -23.97 27.40
N LEU A 63 -2.59 -25.02 27.76
CA LEU A 63 -2.89 -26.38 27.34
C LEU A 63 -3.30 -27.22 28.55
N GLU A 64 -4.28 -28.11 28.38
CA GLU A 64 -4.70 -29.01 29.46
C GLU A 64 -3.73 -30.20 29.60
N ASN A 65 -3.26 -30.74 28.48
CA ASN A 65 -2.56 -32.03 28.45
C ASN A 65 -1.27 -31.99 29.29
N ALA A 66 -1.12 -32.95 30.21
CA ALA A 66 0.06 -33.09 31.06
C ALA A 66 1.36 -33.36 30.30
N LYS A 67 1.27 -33.91 29.08
CA LYS A 67 2.41 -34.15 28.18
C LYS A 67 2.78 -32.92 27.34
N SER A 68 1.94 -31.89 27.34
CA SER A 68 2.18 -30.62 26.67
C SER A 68 2.82 -29.61 27.64
N PRO A 69 3.44 -28.53 27.12
CA PRO A 69 3.78 -27.36 27.93
C PRO A 69 2.58 -26.84 28.73
N ASP A 70 2.83 -26.11 29.81
CA ASP A 70 1.79 -25.41 30.57
C ASP A 70 1.11 -24.35 29.69
N TRP A 71 1.93 -23.56 29.01
CA TRP A 71 1.47 -22.57 28.03
C TRP A 71 2.48 -22.37 26.91
N VAL A 72 1.97 -21.85 25.80
CA VAL A 72 2.74 -21.37 24.64
C VAL A 72 2.40 -19.91 24.41
N SER A 73 3.41 -19.04 24.29
CA SER A 73 3.23 -17.65 23.84
C SER A 73 3.88 -17.46 22.47
N SER A 74 3.30 -16.63 21.62
CA SER A 74 3.89 -16.27 20.33
C SER A 74 3.45 -14.87 19.89
N ASN A 75 4.32 -14.22 19.13
CA ASN A 75 3.96 -13.03 18.36
C ASN A 75 3.39 -13.49 17.02
N MET A 76 2.16 -13.12 16.74
CA MET A 76 1.49 -13.39 15.48
C MET A 76 1.63 -12.19 14.55
N ILE A 77 1.87 -12.45 13.27
CA ILE A 77 1.68 -11.47 12.19
C ILE A 77 0.57 -12.00 11.29
N ILE A 78 -0.53 -11.25 11.21
CA ILE A 78 -1.74 -11.62 10.48
C ILE A 78 -1.89 -10.72 9.27
N ASP A 79 -1.89 -11.32 8.07
CA ASP A 79 -2.23 -10.63 6.83
C ASP A 79 -3.71 -10.90 6.51
N CYS A 80 -4.54 -9.87 6.66
CA CYS A 80 -5.98 -9.96 6.43
C CYS A 80 -6.35 -10.01 4.95
N GLY A 81 -5.49 -9.51 4.06
CA GLY A 81 -5.70 -9.58 2.62
C GLY A 81 -5.45 -10.98 2.08
N ARG A 82 -4.40 -11.65 2.57
CA ARG A 82 -4.02 -13.01 2.18
C ARG A 82 -4.62 -14.11 3.04
N GLN A 83 -5.24 -13.75 4.17
CA GLN A 83 -5.78 -14.70 5.16
C GLN A 83 -4.69 -15.67 5.65
N THR A 84 -3.52 -15.12 5.97
CA THR A 84 -2.37 -15.90 6.46
C THR A 84 -1.91 -15.42 7.82
N LEU A 85 -1.36 -16.35 8.60
CA LEU A 85 -0.71 -16.10 9.88
C LEU A 85 0.73 -16.58 9.86
N GLU A 86 1.63 -15.78 10.43
CA GLU A 86 3.04 -16.09 10.69
C GLU A 86 3.27 -16.05 12.21
N GLU A 87 4.05 -16.99 12.73
CA GLU A 87 4.34 -17.09 14.16
C GLU A 87 5.81 -16.81 14.41
N LYS A 88 6.09 -15.84 15.29
CA LYS A 88 7.43 -15.41 15.67
C LYS A 88 7.65 -15.53 17.17
N LEU A 89 8.91 -15.71 17.57
CA LEU A 89 9.33 -15.68 18.98
C LEU A 89 8.52 -16.65 19.85
N ILE A 90 8.32 -17.87 19.36
CA ILE A 90 7.49 -18.86 20.04
C ILE A 90 8.18 -19.30 21.34
N GLN A 91 7.48 -19.13 22.45
CA GLN A 91 7.94 -19.48 23.79
C GLN A 91 7.09 -20.62 24.34
N LEU A 92 7.78 -21.60 24.91
CA LEU A 92 7.19 -22.79 25.49
C LEU A 92 7.51 -22.78 26.97
N SER A 93 6.48 -22.77 27.80
CA SER A 93 6.63 -22.93 29.24
C SER A 93 6.39 -24.37 29.64
N PRO A 94 7.44 -25.17 29.88
CA PRO A 94 7.25 -26.53 30.37
C PRO A 94 6.63 -26.50 31.77
N ARG A 95 5.96 -27.61 32.15
CA ARG A 95 5.37 -27.83 33.48
C ARG A 95 6.44 -28.10 34.55
N GLY A 96 7.41 -27.19 34.64
CA GLY A 96 8.65 -27.32 35.40
C GLY A 96 9.89 -27.19 34.51
N GLY A 97 10.96 -26.60 35.05
CA GLY A 97 12.18 -26.30 34.30
C GLY A 97 12.13 -24.93 33.62
N LYS A 98 13.19 -24.62 32.84
CA LYS A 98 13.39 -23.33 32.18
C LYS A 98 12.49 -23.16 30.97
N LEU A 99 12.18 -21.91 30.60
CA LEU A 99 11.52 -21.61 29.34
C LEU A 99 12.34 -22.12 28.15
N ALA A 100 11.64 -22.69 27.18
CA ALA A 100 12.19 -23.09 25.90
C ALA A 100 11.62 -22.20 24.79
N THR A 101 12.30 -22.18 23.65
CA THR A 101 11.83 -21.49 22.44
C THR A 101 11.66 -22.48 21.31
N ALA A 102 10.68 -22.25 20.44
CA ALA A 102 10.52 -23.00 19.20
C ALA A 102 10.94 -22.17 17.99
N PRO A 103 11.31 -22.81 16.86
CA PRO A 103 11.56 -22.09 15.61
C PRO A 103 10.33 -21.33 15.13
N ASP A 104 10.56 -20.13 14.59
CA ASP A 104 9.54 -19.33 13.92
C ASP A 104 8.83 -20.16 12.83
N GLN A 105 7.51 -19.94 12.68
CA GLN A 105 6.72 -20.57 11.64
C GLN A 105 6.43 -19.55 10.54
N PRO A 106 6.71 -19.88 9.26
CA PRO A 106 6.48 -18.95 8.15
C PRO A 106 4.99 -18.70 7.93
N ALA A 107 4.68 -17.61 7.23
CA ALA A 107 3.33 -17.24 6.85
C ALA A 107 2.61 -18.39 6.14
N ARG A 108 1.41 -18.74 6.62
CA ARG A 108 0.61 -19.85 6.11
C ARG A 108 -0.89 -19.61 6.32
N PRO A 109 -1.77 -20.20 5.50
CA PRO A 109 -3.20 -20.21 5.78
C PRO A 109 -3.51 -20.90 7.13
N PRO A 110 -4.66 -20.60 7.76
CA PRO A 110 -5.05 -21.23 9.00
C PRO A 110 -5.28 -22.73 8.78
N LYS A 111 -4.65 -23.56 9.61
CA LYS A 111 -4.78 -25.02 9.54
C LYS A 111 -5.98 -25.56 10.33
N ASN A 112 -6.54 -24.75 11.23
CA ASN A 112 -7.58 -25.14 12.16
C ASN A 112 -8.41 -23.93 12.60
N VAL A 113 -9.44 -24.20 13.39
CA VAL A 113 -10.36 -23.19 13.94
C VAL A 113 -9.68 -22.13 14.80
N VAL A 114 -8.56 -22.46 15.47
CA VAL A 114 -7.80 -21.48 16.25
C VAL A 114 -7.14 -20.45 15.33
N GLY A 115 -6.49 -20.93 14.27
CA GLY A 115 -5.87 -20.05 13.27
C GLY A 115 -6.89 -19.12 12.63
N GLN A 116 -8.09 -19.64 12.32
CA GLN A 116 -9.16 -18.82 11.76
C GLN A 116 -9.66 -17.79 12.78
N ALA A 117 -9.90 -18.18 14.04
CA ALA A 117 -10.33 -17.26 15.09
C ALA A 117 -9.34 -16.11 15.34
N LEU A 118 -8.03 -16.39 15.25
CA LEU A 118 -6.98 -15.38 15.35
C LEU A 118 -7.01 -14.39 14.18
N ILE A 119 -7.23 -14.89 12.96
CA ILE A 119 -7.39 -14.05 11.77
C ILE A 119 -8.63 -13.17 11.91
N ASP A 120 -9.78 -13.77 12.23
CA ASP A 120 -11.04 -13.04 12.38
C ASP A 120 -10.94 -11.94 13.44
N PHE A 121 -10.30 -12.24 14.57
CA PHE A 121 -10.07 -11.27 15.64
C PHE A 121 -9.18 -10.12 15.17
N ALA A 122 -8.00 -10.43 14.61
CA ALA A 122 -7.04 -9.42 14.17
C ALA A 122 -7.62 -8.52 13.06
N CYS A 123 -8.34 -9.11 12.11
CA CYS A 123 -8.91 -8.38 10.98
C CYS A 123 -10.11 -7.52 11.34
N ASP A 124 -10.85 -7.87 12.39
CA ASP A 124 -11.91 -7.01 12.93
C ASP A 124 -11.35 -5.92 13.85
N MET A 125 -10.53 -6.29 14.83
CA MET A 125 -10.07 -5.39 15.89
C MET A 125 -8.88 -4.52 15.47
N GLY A 126 -8.06 -4.99 14.53
CA GLY A 126 -6.87 -4.31 14.04
C GLY A 126 -7.16 -2.91 13.47
N PRO A 127 -8.09 -2.79 12.50
CA PRO A 127 -8.47 -1.49 11.92
C PRO A 127 -9.17 -0.53 12.89
N LYS A 128 -9.71 -1.02 14.02
CA LYS A 128 -10.46 -0.19 14.96
C LYS A 128 -9.54 0.79 15.68
N SER A 129 -10.00 2.02 15.83
CA SER A 129 -9.38 3.03 16.70
C SER A 129 -9.45 2.62 18.17
N GLY A 130 -8.63 3.25 19.02
CA GLY A 130 -8.65 2.98 20.47
C GLY A 130 -10.05 3.14 21.08
N ALA A 131 -10.81 4.16 20.67
CA ALA A 131 -12.19 4.36 21.14
C ALA A 131 -13.14 3.23 20.71
N GLN A 132 -12.99 2.75 19.46
CA GLN A 132 -13.77 1.62 18.94
C GLN A 132 -13.41 0.31 19.65
N ARG A 133 -12.14 0.10 20.00
CA ARG A 133 -11.73 -1.08 20.78
C ARG A 133 -12.27 -1.04 22.20
N VAL A 134 -12.23 0.12 22.87
CA VAL A 134 -12.86 0.31 24.20
C VAL A 134 -14.37 0.02 24.15
N ALA A 135 -15.06 0.45 23.08
CA ALA A 135 -16.47 0.11 22.88
C ALA A 135 -16.67 -1.40 22.69
N ALA A 136 -15.81 -2.06 21.91
CA ALA A 136 -15.86 -3.50 21.71
C ALA A 136 -15.68 -4.30 23.02
N ARG A 137 -14.78 -3.87 23.91
CA ARG A 137 -14.58 -4.49 25.25
C ARG A 137 -15.85 -4.51 26.11
N LYS A 138 -16.75 -3.54 25.91
CA LYS A 138 -18.03 -3.42 26.62
C LYS A 138 -19.17 -4.17 25.94
N ALA A 139 -19.01 -4.54 24.67
CA ALA A 139 -20.01 -5.25 23.90
C ALA A 139 -19.99 -6.75 24.20
N ASP A 140 -21.14 -7.41 24.09
CA ASP A 140 -21.19 -8.87 24.13
C ASP A 140 -20.73 -9.43 22.77
N ASN A 141 -19.54 -10.03 22.76
CA ASN A 141 -18.94 -10.64 21.57
C ASN A 141 -18.98 -12.18 21.62
N ARG A 142 -19.71 -12.78 22.58
CA ARG A 142 -19.72 -14.24 22.76
C ARG A 142 -20.26 -15.00 21.55
N SER A 143 -21.17 -14.42 20.76
CA SER A 143 -21.65 -15.00 19.51
C SER A 143 -20.56 -15.17 18.46
N ARG A 144 -19.46 -14.41 18.56
CA ARG A 144 -18.26 -14.51 17.74
C ARG A 144 -17.19 -15.43 18.35
N GLY A 145 -17.47 -16.00 19.53
CA GLY A 145 -16.51 -16.78 20.32
C GLY A 145 -15.52 -15.93 21.10
N TRP A 146 -15.73 -14.61 21.23
CA TRP A 146 -14.78 -13.72 21.89
C TRP A 146 -15.27 -13.24 23.24
N MET A 147 -14.36 -13.17 24.21
CA MET A 147 -14.67 -12.68 25.56
C MET A 147 -13.53 -11.80 26.05
N TYR A 148 -13.84 -10.56 26.41
CA TYR A 148 -12.89 -9.67 27.06
C TYR A 148 -12.70 -10.10 28.53
N LEU A 149 -11.46 -10.29 28.95
CA LEU A 149 -11.10 -10.78 30.28
C LEU A 149 -10.64 -9.68 31.24
N GLY A 150 -10.26 -8.52 30.71
CA GLY A 150 -9.63 -7.49 31.52
C GLY A 150 -8.10 -7.43 31.35
N PRO A 151 -7.46 -6.51 32.08
CA PRO A 151 -6.02 -6.47 32.21
C PRO A 151 -5.55 -7.68 33.02
N LEU A 152 -5.04 -8.72 32.35
CA LEU A 152 -4.53 -9.93 33.02
C LEU A 152 -3.09 -10.24 32.60
N ASN A 153 -2.32 -10.80 33.53
CA ASN A 153 -1.01 -11.38 33.28
C ASN A 153 -1.09 -12.89 32.96
N THR A 154 0.02 -13.46 32.51
CA THR A 154 0.11 -14.89 32.13
C THR A 154 -0.34 -15.86 33.22
N GLY A 155 0.00 -15.60 34.48
CA GLY A 155 -0.38 -16.45 35.61
C GLY A 155 -1.88 -16.43 35.85
N GLU A 156 -2.48 -15.24 35.88
CA GLU A 156 -3.92 -15.04 36.06
C GLU A 156 -4.73 -15.69 34.94
N ILE A 157 -4.24 -15.68 33.70
CA ILE A 157 -4.88 -16.36 32.56
C ILE A 157 -4.88 -17.88 32.77
N GLY A 158 -3.76 -18.44 33.24
CA GLY A 158 -3.65 -19.86 33.57
C GLY A 158 -4.62 -20.25 34.68
N ASP A 159 -4.66 -19.47 35.76
CA ASP A 159 -5.57 -19.73 36.88
C ASP A 159 -7.03 -19.61 36.46
N LEU A 160 -7.37 -18.63 35.62
CA LEU A 160 -8.72 -18.51 35.06
C LEU A 160 -9.12 -19.76 34.27
N ALA A 161 -8.24 -20.26 33.39
CA ALA A 161 -8.54 -21.44 32.58
C ALA A 161 -8.84 -22.67 33.46
N TRP A 162 -8.01 -22.93 34.46
CA TRP A 162 -8.18 -24.07 35.36
C TRP A 162 -9.35 -23.90 36.35
N ASN A 163 -9.60 -22.70 36.84
CA ASN A 163 -10.65 -22.45 37.85
C ASN A 163 -12.05 -22.30 37.25
N THR A 164 -12.16 -21.87 35.99
CA THR A 164 -13.47 -21.53 35.38
C THR A 164 -13.82 -22.36 34.16
N MET A 165 -12.84 -22.71 33.31
CA MET A 165 -13.11 -23.39 32.03
C MET A 165 -12.97 -24.91 32.15
N TRP A 166 -12.01 -25.39 32.93
CA TRP A 166 -11.73 -26.82 33.10
C TRP A 166 -12.03 -27.27 34.54
N THR A 167 -13.23 -26.99 35.01
CA THR A 167 -13.68 -27.32 36.38
C THR A 167 -13.69 -28.82 36.69
N ASP A 168 -13.74 -29.67 35.66
CA ASP A 168 -13.62 -31.13 35.74
C ASP A 168 -12.16 -31.62 35.54
N GLY A 169 -11.23 -30.72 35.30
CA GLY A 169 -9.80 -30.99 35.09
C GLY A 169 -9.01 -30.89 36.39
N THR A 170 -7.82 -31.48 36.41
CA THR A 170 -6.85 -31.28 37.50
C THR A 170 -5.59 -30.70 36.87
N ARG A 171 -5.19 -29.50 37.30
CA ARG A 171 -3.96 -28.86 36.82
C ARG A 171 -2.78 -29.78 37.13
N PRO A 172 -2.01 -30.23 36.12
CA PRO A 172 -0.86 -31.07 36.38
C PRO A 172 0.15 -30.36 37.28
N ALA A 173 0.71 -31.08 38.25
CA ALA A 173 1.68 -30.52 39.17
C ALA A 173 2.92 -30.01 38.42
N SER A 174 3.30 -28.76 38.66
CA SER A 174 4.56 -28.18 38.20
C SER A 174 5.52 -28.03 39.38
N LYS A 175 6.82 -28.26 39.16
CA LYS A 175 7.83 -27.79 40.13
C LYS A 175 7.78 -26.26 40.18
N PRO A 176 7.59 -25.64 41.36
CA PRO A 176 7.54 -24.19 41.47
C PRO A 176 8.84 -23.58 40.94
N ARG A 177 8.74 -22.62 40.03
CA ARG A 177 9.85 -21.71 39.74
C ARG A 177 9.87 -20.68 40.85
N SER A 178 11.06 -20.23 41.27
CA SER A 178 11.11 -19.11 42.20
C SER A 178 10.67 -17.83 41.49
N ASP A 179 10.02 -16.91 42.22
CA ASP A 179 9.56 -15.62 41.66
C ASP A 179 10.70 -14.84 41.01
N ALA A 180 11.93 -14.95 41.56
CA ALA A 180 13.14 -14.34 41.03
C ALA A 180 13.60 -14.95 39.69
N GLU A 181 13.38 -16.25 39.47
CA GLU A 181 13.66 -16.90 38.18
C GLU A 181 12.64 -16.47 37.14
N LEU A 182 11.36 -16.45 37.51
CA LEU A 182 10.27 -15.96 36.67
C LEU A 182 10.49 -14.50 36.26
N GLU A 183 10.84 -13.61 37.19
CA GLU A 183 11.05 -12.20 36.88
C GLU A 183 12.29 -11.95 36.02
N ARG A 184 13.39 -12.69 36.24
CA ARG A 184 14.57 -12.62 35.37
C ARG A 184 14.29 -13.13 33.96
N GLU A 185 13.59 -14.25 33.84
CA GLU A 185 13.19 -14.78 32.54
C GLU A 185 12.27 -13.77 31.83
N MET A 186 11.25 -13.24 32.50
CA MET A 186 10.35 -12.23 31.91
C MET A 186 11.07 -10.95 31.46
N LYS A 187 12.08 -10.47 32.21
CA LYS A 187 12.92 -9.35 31.78
C LYS A 187 13.77 -9.67 30.54
N ASP A 188 14.36 -10.86 30.48
CA ASP A 188 15.11 -11.31 29.29
C ASP A 188 14.19 -11.42 28.07
N LEU A 189 12.95 -11.88 28.26
CA LEU A 189 11.94 -11.95 27.21
C LEU A 189 11.51 -10.57 26.72
N GLU A 190 11.28 -9.62 27.63
CA GLU A 190 10.92 -8.25 27.24
C GLU A 190 12.06 -7.58 26.44
N ALA A 191 13.32 -7.84 26.83
CA ALA A 191 14.48 -7.37 26.08
C ALA A 191 14.56 -7.99 24.69
N ARG A 192 14.34 -9.31 24.56
CA ARG A 192 14.27 -10.00 23.26
C ARG A 192 13.12 -9.49 22.40
N ARG A 193 11.97 -9.20 23.02
CA ARG A 193 10.79 -8.63 22.38
C ARG A 193 11.08 -7.23 21.82
N LYS A 194 11.67 -6.35 22.64
CA LYS A 194 12.09 -5.00 22.21
C LYS A 194 13.06 -5.07 21.05
N LYS A 195 14.03 -6.00 21.12
CA LYS A 195 14.98 -6.25 20.03
C LYS A 195 14.28 -6.72 18.75
N ALA A 196 13.39 -7.70 18.83
CA ALA A 196 12.67 -8.21 17.67
C ALA A 196 11.72 -7.16 17.05
N LEU A 197 11.09 -6.31 17.86
CA LEU A 197 10.31 -5.17 17.38
C LEU A 197 11.20 -4.14 16.66
N ALA A 198 12.38 -3.87 17.19
CA ALA A 198 13.36 -3.00 16.54
C ALA A 198 13.89 -3.60 15.22
N ASP A 199 14.17 -4.90 15.20
CA ASP A 199 14.65 -5.62 14.00
C ASP A 199 13.56 -5.69 12.93
N ALA A 200 12.29 -5.91 13.31
CA ALA A 200 11.15 -5.87 12.40
C ALA A 200 10.92 -4.45 11.83
N GLY A 201 11.09 -3.41 12.65
CA GLY A 201 11.08 -2.02 12.20
C GLY A 201 12.21 -1.73 11.20
N ALA A 202 13.43 -2.16 11.51
CA ALA A 202 14.60 -2.00 10.63
C ALA A 202 14.50 -2.82 9.34
N GLN A 203 13.87 -3.99 9.37
CA GLN A 203 13.56 -4.80 8.19
C GLN A 203 12.43 -4.20 7.35
N ALA A 204 11.41 -3.60 7.97
CA ALA A 204 10.37 -2.81 7.29
C ALA A 204 10.94 -1.53 6.65
N ASP A 205 11.99 -0.95 7.24
CA ASP A 205 12.75 0.16 6.67
C ASP A 205 13.66 -0.25 5.51
N LYS A 206 14.37 -1.37 5.64
CA LYS A 206 15.19 -1.91 4.54
C LYS A 206 14.35 -2.43 3.38
N SER A 207 13.25 -3.13 3.64
CA SER A 207 12.34 -3.64 2.61
C SER A 207 11.61 -2.52 1.89
N VAL A 208 11.22 -1.43 2.56
CA VAL A 208 10.66 -0.27 1.84
C VAL A 208 11.71 0.53 1.10
N GLU A 209 12.95 0.61 1.58
CA GLU A 209 13.99 1.24 0.77
C GLU A 209 14.36 0.38 -0.43
N GLN A 210 14.35 -0.95 -0.29
CA GLN A 210 14.52 -1.91 -1.39
C GLN A 210 13.31 -1.93 -2.34
N ASP A 211 12.08 -1.83 -1.86
CA ASP A 211 10.86 -1.75 -2.66
C ASP A 211 10.71 -0.37 -3.29
N LYS A 212 11.20 0.71 -2.66
CA LYS A 212 11.35 2.02 -3.31
C LYS A 212 12.41 1.95 -4.40
N GLN A 213 13.53 1.26 -4.18
CA GLN A 213 14.56 1.07 -5.20
C GLN A 213 14.06 0.17 -6.34
N ALA A 214 13.33 -0.91 -6.04
CA ALA A 214 12.74 -1.82 -7.01
C ALA A 214 11.55 -1.17 -7.74
N SER A 215 10.70 -0.39 -7.07
CA SER A 215 9.63 0.39 -7.68
C SER A 215 10.17 1.54 -8.52
N ARG A 216 11.27 2.17 -8.11
CA ARG A 216 12.02 3.10 -8.96
C ARG A 216 12.54 2.37 -10.19
N GLN A 217 13.10 1.17 -10.07
CA GLN A 217 13.60 0.39 -11.21
C GLN A 217 12.48 -0.12 -12.15
N ILE A 218 11.33 -0.55 -11.62
CA ILE A 218 10.17 -1.03 -12.41
C ILE A 218 9.43 0.13 -13.08
N ALA A 219 9.26 1.27 -12.40
CA ALA A 219 8.71 2.49 -12.99
C ALA A 219 9.62 3.09 -14.08
N THR A 220 10.94 2.86 -14.01
CA THR A 220 11.88 3.35 -15.03
C THR A 220 11.82 2.54 -16.34
N VAL A 221 11.27 1.32 -16.34
CA VAL A 221 11.34 0.42 -17.52
C VAL A 221 9.97 0.19 -18.20
N GLN A 222 8.84 0.24 -17.48
CA GLN A 222 7.52 -0.11 -18.07
C GLN A 222 6.65 1.09 -18.52
N ASP A 223 6.79 2.29 -17.95
CA ASP A 223 5.98 3.46 -18.33
C ASP A 223 6.51 4.22 -19.59
N PRO A 224 7.84 4.43 -19.78
CA PRO A 224 8.34 5.21 -20.91
C PRO A 224 8.06 4.56 -22.28
N GLN A 225 8.20 3.23 -22.38
CA GLN A 225 8.03 2.51 -23.65
C GLN A 225 6.55 2.44 -24.05
N ALA A 226 5.65 2.18 -23.10
CA ALA A 226 4.21 2.16 -23.35
C ALA A 226 3.69 3.53 -23.80
N ARG A 227 4.17 4.62 -23.17
CA ARG A 227 3.86 5.99 -23.58
C ARG A 227 4.44 6.33 -24.95
N ALA A 228 5.67 5.92 -25.24
CA ALA A 228 6.27 6.10 -26.55
C ALA A 228 5.48 5.39 -27.65
N ASP A 229 5.01 4.17 -27.41
CA ASP A 229 4.20 3.41 -28.37
C ASP A 229 2.80 4.03 -28.54
N ALA A 230 2.18 4.51 -27.45
CA ALA A 230 0.92 5.24 -27.52
C ALA A 230 1.06 6.56 -28.30
N ARG A 231 2.15 7.31 -28.08
CA ARG A 231 2.49 8.52 -28.87
C ARG A 231 2.66 8.19 -30.35
N ARG A 232 3.39 7.12 -30.68
CA ARG A 232 3.60 6.72 -32.09
C ARG A 232 2.30 6.45 -32.83
N LYS A 233 1.28 5.93 -32.13
CA LYS A 233 -0.06 5.68 -32.69
C LYS A 233 -0.91 6.96 -32.79
N ARG A 234 -0.76 7.88 -31.84
CA ARG A 234 -1.58 9.09 -31.73
C ARG A 234 -1.06 10.25 -32.59
N GLU A 235 0.26 10.45 -32.62
CA GLU A 235 0.88 11.66 -33.14
C GLU A 235 1.54 11.44 -34.50
N MET A 236 1.32 12.39 -35.40
CA MET A 236 1.94 12.40 -36.73
C MET A 236 3.47 12.47 -36.63
N SER A 237 4.17 11.84 -37.57
CA SER A 237 5.64 11.77 -37.57
C SER A 237 6.32 13.14 -37.55
N ALA A 238 5.72 14.15 -38.19
CA ALA A 238 6.21 15.52 -38.19
C ALA A 238 6.22 16.14 -36.78
N VAL A 239 5.13 15.99 -36.03
CA VAL A 239 5.03 16.45 -34.63
C VAL A 239 5.97 15.64 -33.73
N ARG A 240 6.08 14.32 -33.95
CA ARG A 240 6.98 13.47 -33.15
C ARG A 240 8.44 13.90 -33.25
N ARG A 241 8.91 14.22 -34.46
CA ARG A 241 10.30 14.67 -34.68
C ARG A 241 10.69 15.90 -33.85
N THR A 242 9.75 16.80 -33.61
CA THR A 242 10.01 18.04 -32.86
C THR A 242 9.70 17.88 -31.38
N MET A 243 8.64 17.15 -31.03
CA MET A 243 8.12 17.11 -29.67
C MET A 243 8.74 16.01 -28.80
N ASP A 244 9.24 14.91 -29.37
CA ASP A 244 9.88 13.84 -28.59
C ASP A 244 11.13 14.33 -27.83
N ALA A 245 11.80 15.38 -28.31
CA ALA A 245 12.96 16.00 -27.64
C ALA A 245 12.62 16.69 -26.31
N TRP A 246 11.35 17.04 -26.10
CA TRP A 246 10.87 17.65 -24.86
C TRP A 246 10.56 16.63 -23.76
N ILE A 247 10.44 15.34 -24.09
CA ILE A 247 10.24 14.29 -23.10
C ILE A 247 11.47 14.21 -22.18
N GLY A 248 11.23 14.28 -20.87
CA GLY A 248 12.27 14.33 -19.86
C GLY A 248 12.91 15.71 -19.65
N GLN A 249 12.44 16.77 -20.32
CA GLN A 249 12.88 18.14 -20.01
C GLN A 249 12.09 18.72 -18.82
N PRO A 250 12.69 19.61 -18.01
CA PRO A 250 12.00 20.27 -16.91
C PRO A 250 11.04 21.37 -17.40
N GLU A 251 9.96 21.63 -16.65
CA GLU A 251 8.99 22.70 -16.92
C GLU A 251 9.67 24.05 -17.17
N ALA A 252 10.67 24.38 -16.33
CA ALA A 252 11.39 25.64 -16.42
C ALA A 252 12.07 25.86 -17.78
N GLU A 253 12.57 24.79 -18.42
CA GLU A 253 13.22 24.89 -19.72
C GLU A 253 12.20 25.12 -20.83
N LEU A 254 11.05 24.44 -20.78
CA LEU A 254 9.96 24.68 -21.71
C LEU A 254 9.45 26.12 -21.59
N LEU A 255 9.20 26.61 -20.37
CA LEU A 255 8.77 27.98 -20.14
C LEU A 255 9.80 29.01 -20.61
N ARG A 256 11.09 28.70 -20.50
CA ARG A 256 12.17 29.57 -20.99
C ARG A 256 12.19 29.67 -22.51
N VAL A 257 11.99 28.56 -23.22
CA VAL A 257 12.08 28.50 -24.69
C VAL A 257 10.76 28.88 -25.38
N TRP A 258 9.62 28.47 -24.81
CA TRP A 258 8.30 28.65 -25.42
C TRP A 258 7.50 29.80 -24.81
N GLY A 259 7.92 30.33 -23.66
CA GLY A 259 7.17 31.32 -22.90
C GLY A 259 6.01 30.69 -22.10
N PRO A 260 5.17 31.55 -21.49
CA PRO A 260 4.05 31.09 -20.68
C PRO A 260 3.01 30.31 -21.53
N PRO A 261 2.40 29.26 -20.97
CA PRO A 261 1.37 28.49 -21.66
C PRO A 261 0.08 29.31 -21.81
N THR A 262 -0.72 28.98 -22.82
CA THR A 262 -2.06 29.57 -23.03
C THR A 262 -3.05 29.12 -21.95
N GLY A 263 -2.84 27.95 -21.36
CA GLY A 263 -3.67 27.42 -20.28
C GLY A 263 -2.91 26.42 -19.42
N THR A 264 -3.33 26.30 -18.16
CA THR A 264 -2.82 25.28 -17.25
C THR A 264 -3.98 24.57 -16.58
N THR A 265 -3.84 23.26 -16.38
CA THR A 265 -4.80 22.48 -15.60
C THR A 265 -4.05 21.53 -14.67
N GLU A 266 -4.55 21.37 -13.46
CA GLU A 266 -4.03 20.44 -12.47
C GLU A 266 -5.12 19.45 -12.07
N LYS A 267 -4.81 18.16 -12.15
CA LYS A 267 -5.75 17.10 -11.73
C LYS A 267 -4.98 15.95 -11.11
N SER A 268 -5.31 15.63 -9.87
CA SER A 268 -4.82 14.43 -9.17
C SER A 268 -3.28 14.27 -9.18
N GLY A 269 -2.53 15.37 -9.04
CA GLY A 269 -1.07 15.37 -8.99
C GLY A 269 -0.36 15.47 -10.34
N ASN A 270 -1.09 15.41 -11.47
CA ASN A 270 -0.56 15.69 -12.80
C ASN A 270 -0.91 17.12 -13.22
N ARG A 271 0.09 17.82 -13.76
CA ARG A 271 -0.02 19.18 -14.26
C ARG A 271 0.07 19.17 -15.78
N MET A 272 -0.79 19.95 -16.44
CA MET A 272 -0.85 20.00 -17.89
C MET A 272 -0.71 21.43 -18.39
N LEU A 273 0.24 21.64 -19.29
CA LEU A 273 0.52 22.93 -19.91
C LEU A 273 0.01 22.92 -21.34
N GLN A 274 -0.83 23.88 -21.69
CA GLN A 274 -1.47 23.95 -23.01
C GLN A 274 -0.93 25.14 -23.80
N TYR A 275 -0.48 24.88 -25.02
CA TYR A 275 -0.03 25.87 -25.98
C TYR A 275 -0.96 25.84 -27.18
N TYR A 276 -1.80 26.88 -27.30
CA TYR A 276 -2.65 27.07 -28.47
C TYR A 276 -1.94 27.98 -29.46
N ARG A 277 -1.91 27.57 -30.73
CA ARG A 277 -1.36 28.36 -31.83
C ARG A 277 -2.30 28.35 -33.02
N THR A 278 -2.26 29.45 -33.76
CA THR A 278 -2.95 29.61 -35.03
C THR A 278 -2.00 30.20 -36.07
N GLU A 279 -2.06 29.69 -37.30
CA GLU A 279 -1.21 30.14 -38.41
C GLU A 279 -2.06 30.25 -39.67
N ALA A 280 -2.07 31.42 -40.31
CA ALA A 280 -2.72 31.60 -41.62
C ALA A 280 -1.69 31.38 -42.73
N ARG A 281 -1.99 30.50 -43.70
CA ARG A 281 -1.18 30.33 -44.90
C ARG A 281 -1.98 30.61 -46.15
N SER A 282 -1.38 31.41 -47.02
CA SER A 282 -1.83 31.57 -48.40
C SER A 282 -1.16 30.48 -49.24
N THR A 283 -1.95 29.63 -49.90
CA THR A 283 -1.47 28.76 -50.97
C THR A 283 -1.90 29.36 -52.30
N SER A 284 -0.94 29.62 -53.18
CA SER A 284 -1.21 29.90 -54.58
C SER A 284 -1.34 28.57 -55.30
N ALA A 285 -2.43 28.36 -56.03
CA ALA A 285 -2.52 27.23 -56.95
C ALA A 285 -1.44 27.40 -58.03
N SER A 286 -0.27 26.78 -57.85
CA SER A 286 0.69 26.64 -58.96
C SER A 286 0.02 25.78 -60.00
N GLY A 287 -0.27 26.34 -61.18
CA GLY A 287 -0.88 25.60 -62.28
C GLY A 287 -0.13 24.29 -62.51
N SER A 288 -0.77 23.17 -62.18
CA SER A 288 -0.21 21.84 -62.38
C SER A 288 0.05 21.64 -63.87
N GLY A 289 1.31 21.34 -64.21
CA GLY A 289 1.88 21.36 -65.56
C GLY A 289 1.36 20.30 -66.55
N SER A 290 0.06 20.28 -66.81
CA SER A 290 -0.54 19.46 -67.87
C SER A 290 -1.63 20.18 -68.67
N CYS A 291 -1.91 21.45 -68.37
CA CYS A 291 -2.90 22.25 -69.10
C CYS A 291 -2.22 23.27 -70.03
N PRO A 292 -2.81 23.56 -71.21
CA PRO A 292 -2.31 24.59 -72.10
C PRO A 292 -2.25 25.97 -71.43
N PRO A 293 -1.39 26.89 -71.92
CA PRO A 293 -1.33 28.27 -71.42
C PRO A 293 -2.72 28.93 -71.35
N GLY A 294 -3.04 29.56 -70.23
CA GLY A 294 -4.34 30.21 -69.99
C GLY A 294 -5.42 29.32 -69.37
N GLN A 295 -5.13 28.06 -69.06
CA GLN A 295 -6.05 27.13 -68.41
C GLN A 295 -5.48 26.58 -67.10
N THR A 296 -6.35 26.28 -66.13
CA THR A 296 -6.00 25.55 -64.91
C THR A 296 -6.79 24.25 -64.81
N LEU A 297 -6.20 23.28 -64.12
CA LEU A 297 -6.84 22.01 -63.82
C LEU A 297 -7.97 22.23 -62.81
N GLN A 298 -9.22 22.01 -63.22
CA GLN A 298 -10.38 22.06 -62.35
C GLN A 298 -10.78 20.66 -61.91
N LEU A 299 -10.93 20.47 -60.60
CA LEU A 299 -11.53 19.28 -60.00
C LEU A 299 -13.06 19.36 -60.20
N THR A 300 -13.61 18.46 -61.01
CA THR A 300 -15.06 18.36 -61.20
C THR A 300 -15.72 17.67 -60.00
N HIS A 301 -16.82 18.24 -59.49
CA HIS A 301 -17.57 17.66 -58.38
C HIS A 301 -18.27 16.37 -58.81
N GLY A 302 -17.72 15.23 -58.38
CA GLY A 302 -18.30 13.90 -58.54
C GLY A 302 -17.26 12.84 -58.18
N PRO A 303 -17.64 11.74 -57.49
CA PRO A 303 -16.69 10.77 -56.95
C PRO A 303 -15.84 10.03 -58.01
N ASN A 304 -16.11 10.20 -59.31
CA ASN A 304 -15.39 9.56 -60.41
C ASN A 304 -15.13 10.48 -61.63
N ALA A 305 -15.22 11.81 -61.47
CA ALA A 305 -15.06 12.71 -62.61
C ALA A 305 -13.58 13.09 -62.80
N PRO A 306 -12.94 12.78 -63.96
CA PRO A 306 -11.55 13.13 -64.20
C PRO A 306 -11.38 14.65 -64.30
N PRO A 307 -10.28 15.21 -63.77
CA PRO A 307 -10.04 16.65 -63.81
C PRO A 307 -9.95 17.16 -65.26
N ARG A 308 -10.45 18.37 -65.51
CA ARG A 308 -10.45 19.01 -66.84
C ARG A 308 -9.73 20.35 -66.81
N CYS A 309 -9.07 20.70 -67.90
CA CYS A 309 -8.51 22.04 -68.07
C CYS A 309 -9.63 23.02 -68.46
N ALA A 310 -9.74 24.13 -67.73
CA ALA A 310 -10.72 25.19 -68.01
C ALA A 310 -10.02 26.56 -67.97
N PRO A 311 -10.52 27.58 -68.71
CA PRO A 311 -9.99 28.93 -68.66
C PRO A 311 -10.02 29.46 -67.21
N SER A 312 -8.86 29.84 -66.68
CA SER A 312 -8.78 30.32 -65.29
C SER A 312 -8.89 31.84 -65.25
N ALA A 313 -9.93 32.35 -64.58
CA ALA A 313 -9.99 33.75 -64.18
C ALA A 313 -9.05 33.97 -62.97
N GLY A 314 -7.77 34.20 -63.26
CA GLY A 314 -6.76 34.59 -62.27
C GLY A 314 -6.20 33.46 -61.40
N THR A 315 -5.00 33.70 -60.86
CA THR A 315 -4.41 32.91 -59.77
C THR A 315 -5.33 32.93 -58.56
N GLN A 316 -6.03 31.83 -58.31
CA GLN A 316 -6.79 31.66 -57.08
C GLN A 316 -5.80 31.41 -55.93
N SER A 317 -5.74 32.33 -54.97
CA SER A 317 -5.04 32.15 -53.70
C SER A 317 -6.05 31.74 -52.63
N TYR A 318 -5.82 30.60 -51.99
CA TYR A 318 -6.63 30.17 -50.85
C TYR A 318 -5.87 30.47 -49.56
N GLN A 319 -6.53 31.17 -48.63
CA GLN A 319 -6.03 31.33 -47.26
C GLN A 319 -6.62 30.24 -46.37
N TYR A 320 -5.75 29.42 -45.78
CA TYR A 320 -6.11 28.42 -44.79
C TYR A 320 -5.60 28.88 -43.42
N THR A 321 -6.49 28.92 -42.43
CA THR A 321 -6.10 29.13 -41.03
C THR A 321 -6.00 27.78 -40.36
N TYR A 322 -4.79 27.43 -39.92
CA TYR A 322 -4.52 26.27 -39.10
C TYR A 322 -4.68 26.67 -37.63
N GLU A 323 -5.24 25.78 -36.83
CA GLU A 323 -5.38 25.93 -35.38
C GLU A 323 -4.99 24.62 -34.71
N CYS A 324 -4.17 24.68 -33.66
CA CYS A 324 -3.75 23.51 -32.91
C CYS A 324 -3.55 23.84 -31.43
N THR A 325 -3.96 22.91 -30.56
CA THR A 325 -3.54 22.89 -29.15
C THR A 325 -2.56 21.74 -28.93
N LEU A 326 -1.37 22.07 -28.42
CA LEU A 326 -0.41 21.11 -27.89
C LEU A 326 -0.49 21.11 -26.36
N SER A 327 -0.61 19.93 -25.76
CA SER A 327 -0.62 19.76 -24.31
C SER A 327 0.61 18.97 -23.87
N PHE A 328 1.38 19.49 -22.92
CA PHE A 328 2.41 18.74 -22.22
C PHE A 328 1.87 18.21 -20.89
N GLU A 329 2.07 16.92 -20.62
CA GLU A 329 1.78 16.31 -19.33
C GLU A 329 3.07 16.30 -18.48
N LEU A 330 2.96 16.77 -17.25
CA LEU A 330 4.06 16.86 -16.31
C LEU A 330 3.79 16.04 -15.07
N GLN A 331 4.86 15.40 -14.58
CA GLN A 331 4.90 14.72 -13.30
C GLN A 331 6.19 15.10 -12.58
N GLY A 332 6.07 15.61 -11.35
CA GLY A 332 7.23 16.09 -10.59
C GLY A 332 8.00 17.23 -11.27
N GLY A 333 7.33 18.04 -12.11
CA GLY A 333 7.94 19.13 -12.86
C GLY A 333 8.71 18.72 -14.12
N MET A 334 8.67 17.44 -14.48
CA MET A 334 9.30 16.89 -15.70
C MET A 334 8.23 16.55 -16.74
N ILE A 335 8.50 16.82 -18.00
CA ILE A 335 7.61 16.46 -19.11
C ILE A 335 7.66 14.95 -19.33
N ILE A 336 6.53 14.28 -19.20
CA ILE A 336 6.42 12.81 -19.33
C ILE A 336 5.67 12.37 -20.58
N ASP A 337 4.80 13.23 -21.13
CA ASP A 337 4.14 12.99 -22.39
C ASP A 337 3.69 14.32 -23.04
N TYR A 338 3.28 14.25 -24.31
CA TYR A 338 2.57 15.34 -24.97
C TYR A 338 1.49 14.80 -25.91
N PHE A 339 0.47 15.60 -26.19
CA PHE A 339 -0.51 15.26 -27.21
C PHE A 339 -1.08 16.49 -27.90
N THR A 340 -1.47 16.30 -29.16
CA THR A 340 -2.06 17.37 -29.97
C THR A 340 -3.56 17.21 -30.16
N LYS A 341 -4.26 18.33 -30.31
CA LYS A 341 -5.68 18.37 -30.61
C LYS A 341 -5.95 19.39 -31.71
N ASP A 342 -6.39 18.89 -32.86
CA ASP A 342 -6.93 19.71 -33.95
C ASP A 342 -8.41 20.04 -33.70
N ARG A 343 -8.83 21.26 -34.04
CA ARG A 343 -10.24 21.52 -34.39
C ARG A 343 -10.42 21.14 -35.85
N ARG A 344 -10.93 19.93 -36.10
CA ARG A 344 -11.15 19.42 -37.47
C ARG A 344 -11.94 20.40 -38.32
N THR A 345 -11.35 20.86 -39.42
CA THR A 345 -12.10 21.22 -40.64
C THR A 345 -12.11 19.98 -41.55
N PRO A 346 -13.24 19.61 -42.17
CA PRO A 346 -13.41 18.29 -42.80
C PRO A 346 -12.54 17.95 -44.04
N ASN A 347 -11.74 18.89 -44.57
CA ASN A 347 -11.24 18.81 -45.95
C ASN A 347 -9.69 18.89 -46.10
N ASP A 348 -8.91 18.79 -45.02
CA ASP A 348 -7.43 18.78 -45.13
C ASP A 348 -6.86 17.38 -44.83
N PRO A 349 -6.15 16.73 -45.77
CA PRO A 349 -5.47 15.46 -45.53
C PRO A 349 -4.28 15.57 -44.53
N TYR A 350 -3.83 16.79 -44.19
CA TYR A 350 -2.81 17.04 -43.18
C TYR A 350 -3.43 17.56 -41.88
N THR A 351 -2.96 17.05 -40.73
CA THR A 351 -3.39 17.58 -39.42
C THR A 351 -2.81 18.99 -39.21
N HIS A 352 -3.65 19.94 -38.77
CA HIS A 352 -3.25 21.33 -38.54
C HIS A 352 -2.03 21.43 -37.60
N CYS A 353 -1.97 20.55 -36.60
CA CYS A 353 -0.83 20.44 -35.69
C CYS A 353 0.50 20.06 -36.36
N SER A 354 0.49 19.32 -37.47
CA SER A 354 1.73 19.03 -38.23
C SER A 354 2.30 20.27 -38.92
N HIS A 355 1.44 21.20 -39.35
CA HIS A 355 1.86 22.45 -39.96
C HIS A 355 2.46 23.42 -38.93
N ILE A 356 1.84 23.48 -37.75
CA ILE A 356 2.19 24.43 -36.69
C ILE A 356 3.36 23.95 -35.84
N PHE A 357 3.35 22.68 -35.41
CA PHE A 357 4.33 22.12 -34.47
C PHE A 357 5.28 21.10 -35.10
N GLY A 358 5.04 20.67 -36.34
CA GLY A 358 5.91 19.72 -37.05
C GLY A 358 7.13 20.35 -37.72
N ARG A 359 7.31 21.67 -37.58
CA ARG A 359 8.47 22.42 -38.07
C ARG A 359 9.02 23.26 -36.93
N PHE A 360 10.18 22.85 -36.42
CA PHE A 360 11.07 23.74 -35.66
C PHE A 360 12.30 23.86 -36.55
N ASP A 361 12.51 25.05 -37.11
CA ASP A 361 13.75 25.43 -37.77
C ASP A 361 14.76 25.93 -36.73
#